data_AF-A0A518BRS4-F1
#
_entry.id   AF-A0A518BRS4-F1
#
_cell.length_a   1.000
_cell.length_b   1.000
_cell.length_c   1.000
_cell.angle_alpha   90.00
_cell.angle_beta   90.00
_cell.angle_gamma   90.00
#
_symmetry.space_group_name_H-M   'P 1'
#
loop_
_entity.id
_entity.type
_entity.pdbx_description
1 polymer ?
#
loop_
_entity_poly.entity_id
_entity_poly.type
_entity_poly.pdbx_seq_one_letter_code
_entity_poly.pdbx_strand_id
1 'polypeptide(L)'
;MLTTAALLCALSPLQTGPDLAVKDLYVGASTRWEIYDGPPGATAILGISFTGAAAMGLCIDADACLVLVQPFILLGPAVLDGTGRTTIVTPIPSGAPLPFVAVGQGVTIDLTGGFVDFGATGAVGGSVASIAGLGETWEPPVDQLDACWSTLHPDLGAVEITGGELVLTPSAAGLPDMWFEDGEGLAVLREVTGDFQVRCTVNVHTPGDTGAAPATGYRLGGLVLRDPTALAAGTHEWCHVATGSGGAGQPAGVEWKETHASSSQWVVSAAADTHRELRLVRTGDTVTAWHRDLGSSTWELLHTSVFNGLPATVQVGPMAYSFSSPPEVVARFDEVVFAP
;
A
#
# COMPACT_ATOMS: atom_id res chain seq x y z
N MET A 1 -28.09 40.39 -4.13
CA MET A 1 -28.67 39.10 -4.58
C MET A 1 -28.07 38.78 -5.94
N LEU A 2 -27.39 37.63 -6.03
CA LEU A 2 -26.84 36.90 -7.20
C LEU A 2 -26.03 37.70 -8.26
N THR A 3 -24.70 37.67 -8.24
CA THR A 3 -23.70 36.63 -8.65
C THR A 3 -23.29 36.68 -10.13
N THR A 4 -22.04 37.15 -10.32
CA THR A 4 -20.94 36.56 -11.09
C THR A 4 -21.25 35.35 -11.98
N ALA A 5 -20.92 35.43 -13.28
CA ALA A 5 -20.06 34.47 -13.98
C ALA A 5 -19.94 34.82 -15.48
N ALA A 6 -18.83 34.36 -16.07
CA ALA A 6 -18.51 34.26 -17.49
C ALA A 6 -17.79 35.45 -18.15
N LEU A 7 -16.47 35.51 -17.96
CA LEU A 7 -15.48 35.53 -19.05
C LEU A 7 -14.05 35.37 -18.50
N LEU A 8 -13.18 34.66 -19.23
CA LEU A 8 -11.78 34.22 -18.99
C LEU A 8 -11.73 32.69 -18.73
N CYS A 9 -11.10 31.82 -19.53
CA CYS A 9 -10.05 31.96 -20.54
C CYS A 9 -10.31 31.08 -21.78
N ALA A 10 -9.83 31.59 -22.91
CA ALA A 10 -9.66 30.87 -24.16
C ALA A 10 -8.33 30.09 -24.18
N LEU A 11 -8.24 29.16 -25.15
CA LEU A 11 -7.05 28.49 -25.70
C LEU A 11 -6.51 27.31 -24.89
N SER A 12 -6.91 26.10 -25.29
CA SER A 12 -6.03 24.93 -25.20
C SER A 12 -5.00 25.05 -26.33
N PRO A 13 -3.69 25.20 -26.04
CA PRO A 13 -2.68 24.81 -27.02
C PRO A 13 -2.68 23.28 -27.08
N LEU A 14 -2.38 22.70 -28.25
CA LEU A 14 -1.85 21.35 -28.28
C LEU A 14 -0.62 21.33 -27.33
N GLN A 15 -0.73 20.74 -26.14
CA GLN A 15 0.43 20.40 -25.34
C GLN A 15 1.10 19.22 -26.04
N THR A 16 2.13 19.47 -26.84
CA THR A 16 3.01 18.45 -27.39
C THR A 16 4.17 18.13 -26.44
N GLY A 17 3.94 18.27 -25.13
CA GLY A 17 4.95 18.12 -24.09
C GLY A 17 4.62 16.96 -23.15
N PRO A 18 5.61 16.52 -22.37
CA PRO A 18 5.42 15.41 -21.43
C PRO A 18 4.41 15.77 -20.33
N ASP A 19 3.65 14.78 -19.88
CA ASP A 19 2.72 14.90 -18.75
C ASP A 19 3.33 14.34 -17.46
N LEU A 20 2.89 14.87 -16.32
CA LEU A 20 3.30 14.43 -14.98
C LEU A 20 2.07 14.04 -14.17
N ALA A 21 2.14 12.90 -13.48
CA ALA A 21 1.18 12.52 -12.44
C ALA A 21 1.90 12.22 -11.11
N VAL A 22 1.23 12.52 -10.00
CA VAL A 22 1.68 12.17 -8.65
C VAL A 22 0.63 11.33 -7.95
N LYS A 23 1.07 10.28 -7.27
CA LYS A 23 0.25 9.45 -6.39
C LYS A 23 0.97 9.26 -5.06
N ASP A 24 0.20 9.15 -3.98
CA ASP A 24 0.69 8.69 -2.67
C ASP A 24 1.82 9.55 -2.08
N LEU A 25 1.46 10.79 -1.73
CA LEU A 25 2.34 11.68 -0.98
C LEU A 25 2.21 11.38 0.52
N TYR A 26 3.08 10.52 1.05
CA TYR A 26 3.16 10.26 2.48
C TYR A 26 4.54 10.58 3.06
N VAL A 27 4.56 11.31 4.18
CA VAL A 27 5.81 11.56 4.94
C VAL A 27 6.39 10.24 5.43
N GLY A 28 7.69 10.05 5.18
CA GLY A 28 8.40 8.82 5.53
C GLY A 28 8.22 7.69 4.52
N ALA A 29 7.37 7.85 3.50
CA ALA A 29 7.20 6.88 2.42
C ALA A 29 7.91 7.31 1.14
N SER A 30 8.04 6.36 0.23
CA SER A 30 8.45 6.62 -1.15
C SER A 30 7.25 7.06 -1.98
N THR A 31 7.30 8.27 -2.55
CA THR A 31 6.30 8.77 -3.49
C THR A 31 6.68 8.44 -4.92
N ARG A 32 5.67 8.10 -5.72
CA ARG A 32 5.82 7.79 -7.14
C ARG A 32 5.42 8.98 -8.01
N TRP A 33 6.31 9.35 -8.91
CA TRP A 33 6.08 10.36 -9.95
C TRP A 33 6.19 9.70 -11.31
N GLU A 34 5.15 9.84 -12.12
CA GLU A 34 5.08 9.22 -13.43
C GLU A 34 5.17 10.30 -14.50
N ILE A 35 6.15 10.17 -15.39
CA ILE A 35 6.35 11.07 -16.53
C ILE A 35 5.97 10.30 -17.79
N TYR A 36 5.14 10.91 -18.62
CA TYR A 36 4.64 10.31 -19.86
C TYR A 36 4.89 11.23 -21.05
N ASP A 37 4.77 10.66 -22.25
CA ASP A 37 4.77 11.38 -23.52
C ASP A 37 6.04 12.21 -23.79
N GLY A 38 7.16 11.82 -23.18
CA GLY A 38 8.47 12.39 -23.53
C GLY A 38 9.17 11.59 -24.64
N PRO A 39 10.26 12.13 -25.23
CA PRO A 39 11.00 11.43 -26.27
C PRO A 39 11.60 10.11 -25.75
N PRO A 40 11.41 8.97 -26.45
CA PRO A 40 12.03 7.70 -26.05
C PRO A 40 13.54 7.81 -25.93
N GLY A 41 14.11 7.33 -24.82
CA GLY A 41 15.54 7.42 -24.52
C GLY A 41 16.00 8.77 -23.95
N ALA A 42 15.12 9.77 -23.85
CA ALA A 42 15.43 11.00 -23.13
C ALA A 42 15.67 10.73 -21.64
N THR A 43 16.36 11.67 -20.98
CA THR A 43 16.60 11.64 -19.54
C THR A 43 15.64 12.58 -18.83
N ALA A 44 14.74 12.07 -17.99
CA ALA A 44 13.90 12.87 -17.10
C ALA A 44 14.61 13.21 -15.80
N ILE A 45 14.44 14.44 -15.33
CA ILE A 45 14.79 14.95 -14.00
C ILE A 45 13.51 15.44 -13.34
N LEU A 46 13.29 15.11 -12.07
CA LEU A 46 12.13 15.61 -11.33
C LEU A 46 12.57 16.73 -10.38
N GLY A 47 11.95 17.90 -10.48
CA GLY A 47 12.04 18.93 -9.45
C GLY A 47 10.85 18.84 -8.49
N ILE A 48 11.09 18.94 -7.18
CA ILE A 48 10.03 18.97 -6.15
C ILE A 48 10.22 20.18 -5.24
N SER A 49 9.16 20.97 -5.07
CA SER A 49 9.03 22.01 -4.07
C SER A 49 8.05 21.61 -2.97
N PHE A 50 8.36 21.95 -1.72
CA PHE A 50 7.53 21.64 -0.55
C PHE A 50 6.87 22.88 0.06
N THR A 51 6.86 24.01 -0.65
CA THR A 51 6.31 25.27 -0.14
C THR A 51 4.80 25.40 -0.39
N GLY A 52 4.20 24.45 -1.12
CA GLY A 52 2.77 24.43 -1.44
C GLY A 52 2.29 25.50 -2.45
N ALA A 53 3.21 26.13 -3.18
CA ALA A 53 2.89 27.07 -4.23
C ALA A 53 3.69 26.75 -5.50
N ALA A 54 3.02 26.83 -6.65
CA ALA A 54 3.68 26.86 -7.95
C ALA A 54 3.91 28.34 -8.33
N ALA A 55 5.14 28.70 -8.63
CA ALA A 55 5.48 30.00 -9.21
C ALA A 55 6.51 29.78 -10.30
N MET A 56 6.50 30.63 -11.34
CA MET A 56 7.57 30.59 -12.32
C MET A 56 8.90 30.86 -11.63
N GLY A 57 9.78 29.87 -11.67
CA GLY A 57 11.11 29.87 -11.10
C GLY A 57 12.17 30.00 -12.19
N LEU A 58 13.15 29.10 -12.16
CA LEU A 58 14.31 29.12 -13.07
C LEU A 58 13.93 28.64 -14.47
N CYS A 59 14.17 29.47 -15.48
CA CYS A 59 14.09 29.04 -16.87
C CYS A 59 15.45 28.53 -17.36
N ILE A 60 15.46 27.31 -17.91
CA ILE A 60 16.64 26.68 -18.51
C ILE A 60 16.82 27.23 -19.93
N ASP A 61 15.73 27.42 -20.65
CA ASP A 61 15.65 28.16 -21.92
C ASP A 61 14.27 28.86 -22.04
N ALA A 62 13.92 29.30 -23.25
CA ALA A 62 12.65 30.01 -23.50
C ALA A 62 11.41 29.11 -23.33
N ASP A 63 11.57 27.79 -23.47
CA ASP A 63 10.48 26.81 -23.56
C ASP A 63 10.46 25.86 -22.34
N ALA A 64 11.51 25.83 -21.53
CA ALA A 64 11.67 25.00 -20.34
C ALA A 64 11.88 25.84 -19.07
N CYS A 65 10.77 26.29 -18.47
CA CYS A 65 10.76 26.96 -17.17
C CYS A 65 10.33 26.03 -16.04
N LEU A 66 11.10 26.03 -14.96
CA LEU A 66 10.73 25.38 -13.71
C LEU A 66 9.65 26.20 -13.01
N VAL A 67 8.44 25.69 -12.89
CA VAL A 67 7.32 26.27 -12.14
C VAL A 67 7.35 25.75 -10.70
N LEU A 68 8.50 25.89 -10.04
CA LEU A 68 8.77 25.43 -8.68
C LEU A 68 9.29 26.59 -7.83
N VAL A 69 8.76 26.72 -6.61
CA VAL A 69 9.22 27.72 -5.65
C VAL A 69 10.43 27.19 -4.88
N GLN A 70 11.44 28.04 -4.70
CA GLN A 70 12.59 27.68 -3.86
C GLN A 70 12.22 27.65 -2.36
N PRO A 71 12.79 26.71 -1.59
CA PRO A 71 13.73 25.67 -2.02
C PRO A 71 13.01 24.54 -2.76
N PHE A 72 13.63 24.04 -3.83
CA PHE A 72 13.23 22.82 -4.51
C PHE A 72 14.42 21.85 -4.61
N ILE A 73 14.12 20.56 -4.65
CA ILE A 73 15.11 19.49 -4.79
C ILE A 73 15.00 18.96 -6.22
N LEU A 74 16.14 18.80 -6.89
CA LEU A 74 16.22 18.04 -8.13
C LEU A 74 16.56 16.59 -7.79
N LEU A 75 15.74 15.68 -8.27
CA LEU A 75 15.85 14.26 -8.03
C LEU A 75 16.24 13.58 -9.34
N GLY A 76 17.11 12.59 -9.18
CA GLY A 76 18.06 12.12 -10.20
C GLY A 76 17.46 11.71 -11.54
N PRO A 77 18.34 11.51 -12.53
CA PRO A 77 17.91 11.19 -13.89
C PRO A 77 17.27 9.81 -13.98
N ALA A 78 16.12 9.70 -14.65
CA ALA A 78 15.53 8.44 -15.08
C ALA A 78 15.36 8.45 -16.61
N VAL A 79 15.72 7.35 -17.27
CA VAL A 79 15.61 7.25 -18.74
C VAL A 79 14.18 6.89 -19.12
N LEU A 80 13.62 7.56 -20.13
CA LEU A 80 12.34 7.23 -20.72
C LEU A 80 12.46 5.96 -21.57
N ASP A 81 11.54 5.03 -21.37
CA ASP A 81 11.49 3.77 -22.10
C ASP A 81 11.11 3.96 -23.59
N GLY A 82 11.02 2.86 -24.34
CA GLY A 82 10.63 2.87 -25.75
C GLY A 82 9.24 3.44 -26.03
N THR A 83 8.42 3.65 -24.99
CA THR A 83 7.09 4.25 -25.06
C THR A 83 7.07 5.71 -24.59
N GLY A 84 8.23 6.28 -24.22
CA GLY A 84 8.32 7.65 -23.74
C GLY A 84 7.87 7.80 -22.29
N ARG A 85 7.97 6.74 -21.47
CA ARG A 85 7.50 6.74 -20.08
C ARG A 85 8.63 6.45 -19.12
N THR A 86 8.56 7.04 -17.93
CA THR A 86 9.44 6.67 -16.83
C THR A 86 8.79 6.92 -15.49
N THR A 87 9.31 6.29 -14.45
CA THR A 87 8.87 6.46 -13.06
C THR A 87 10.05 6.89 -12.22
N ILE A 88 9.88 7.97 -11.46
CA ILE A 88 10.84 8.44 -10.48
C ILE A 88 10.24 8.22 -9.09
N VAL A 89 10.94 7.46 -8.25
CA VAL A 89 10.53 7.16 -6.88
C VAL A 89 11.37 7.98 -5.91
N THR A 90 10.72 8.69 -5.00
CA THR A 90 11.39 9.68 -4.16
C THR A 90 10.91 9.58 -2.72
N PRO A 91 11.80 9.40 -1.72
CA PRO A 91 11.37 9.43 -0.33
C PRO A 91 10.93 10.85 0.05
N ILE A 92 9.79 10.97 0.73
CA ILE A 92 9.45 12.22 1.42
C ILE A 92 10.10 12.20 2.80
N PRO A 93 10.93 13.19 3.16
CA PRO A 93 11.61 13.23 4.45
C PRO A 93 10.63 13.12 5.63
N SER A 94 10.91 12.18 6.56
CA SER A 94 10.06 11.88 7.73
C SER A 94 9.89 13.02 8.74
N GLY A 95 10.63 14.14 8.57
CA GLY A 95 10.60 15.31 9.45
C GLY A 95 9.97 16.57 8.83
N ALA A 96 9.34 16.46 7.65
CA ALA A 96 8.68 17.61 7.03
C ALA A 96 7.43 18.04 7.83
N PRO A 97 7.22 19.35 8.05
CA PRO A 97 6.10 19.84 8.85
C PRO A 97 4.76 19.62 8.13
N LEU A 98 3.90 18.76 8.69
CA LEU A 98 2.58 18.43 8.15
C LEU A 98 1.47 19.39 8.65
N PRO A 99 0.40 19.61 7.85
CA PRO A 99 0.26 19.24 6.45
C PRO A 99 1.03 20.21 5.54
N PHE A 100 1.59 19.72 4.43
CA PHE A 100 2.14 20.57 3.36
C PHE A 100 1.73 20.03 2.00
N VAL A 101 1.82 20.88 0.98
CA VAL A 101 1.60 20.48 -0.42
C VAL A 101 2.95 20.34 -1.09
N ALA A 102 3.21 19.17 -1.65
CA ALA A 102 4.36 18.95 -2.53
C ALA A 102 3.94 19.28 -3.96
N VAL A 103 4.74 20.08 -4.65
CA VAL A 103 4.56 20.42 -6.07
C VAL A 103 5.74 19.86 -6.83
N GLY A 104 5.49 18.98 -7.80
CA GLY A 104 6.52 18.41 -8.66
C GLY A 104 6.41 18.88 -10.10
N GLN A 105 7.53 18.87 -10.82
CA GLN A 105 7.60 19.10 -12.26
C GLN A 105 8.71 18.25 -12.88
N GLY A 106 8.40 17.55 -13.97
CA GLY A 106 9.38 16.82 -14.76
C GLY A 106 10.05 17.71 -15.79
N VAL A 107 11.36 17.52 -15.98
CA VAL A 107 12.14 18.10 -17.08
C VAL A 107 12.79 16.96 -17.84
N THR A 108 12.53 16.85 -19.14
CA THR A 108 13.18 15.88 -20.01
C THR A 108 14.32 16.54 -20.77
N ILE A 109 15.46 15.86 -20.85
CA ILE A 109 16.65 16.25 -21.59
C ILE A 109 16.89 15.19 -22.67
N ASP A 110 16.74 15.57 -23.93
CA ASP A 110 17.14 14.75 -25.08
C ASP A 110 18.53 15.21 -25.58
N LEU A 111 19.45 14.26 -25.70
CA LEU A 111 20.83 14.50 -26.17
C LEU A 111 21.07 13.93 -27.58
N THR A 112 20.03 13.42 -28.24
CA THR A 112 20.15 12.85 -29.58
C THR A 112 20.44 13.94 -30.62
N GLY A 113 21.26 13.60 -31.63
CA GLY A 113 21.55 14.51 -32.74
C GLY A 113 22.53 15.66 -32.45
N GLY A 114 23.16 15.72 -31.27
CA GLY A 114 24.21 16.69 -30.94
C GLY A 114 23.71 18.06 -30.49
N PHE A 115 22.40 18.20 -30.25
CA PHE A 115 21.77 19.34 -29.58
C PHE A 115 21.13 18.87 -28.27
N VAL A 116 20.95 19.79 -27.32
CA VAL A 116 20.20 19.52 -26.09
C VAL A 116 18.80 20.09 -26.28
N ASP A 117 17.78 19.23 -26.28
CA ASP A 117 16.38 19.64 -26.30
C ASP A 117 15.77 19.49 -24.91
N PHE A 118 15.08 20.52 -24.45
CA PHE A 118 14.47 20.55 -23.12
C PHE A 118 12.94 20.52 -23.25
N GLY A 119 12.33 19.54 -22.59
CA GLY A 119 10.89 19.49 -22.35
C GLY A 119 10.59 19.71 -20.88
N ALA A 120 9.52 20.43 -20.56
CA ALA A 120 9.05 20.56 -19.18
C ALA A 120 7.57 20.15 -19.09
N THR A 121 7.22 19.40 -18.04
CA THR A 121 5.83 19.05 -17.75
C THR A 121 5.09 20.22 -17.11
N GLY A 122 3.77 20.13 -17.00
CA GLY A 122 3.02 20.94 -16.03
C GLY A 122 3.45 20.63 -14.60
N ALA A 123 3.34 21.63 -13.70
CA ALA A 123 3.52 21.40 -12.27
C ALA A 123 2.28 20.74 -11.67
N VAL A 124 2.46 19.66 -10.92
CA VAL A 124 1.37 18.94 -10.25
C VAL A 124 1.59 18.96 -8.75
N GLY A 125 0.54 19.29 -8.01
CA GLY A 125 0.56 19.37 -6.56
C GLY A 125 -0.35 18.35 -5.89
N GLY A 126 0.04 17.88 -4.71
CA GLY A 126 -0.81 17.07 -3.85
C GLY A 126 -0.54 17.31 -2.37
N SER A 127 -1.56 17.13 -1.54
CA SER A 127 -1.42 17.19 -0.09
C SER A 127 -0.60 16.00 0.39
N VAL A 128 0.43 16.26 1.17
CA VAL A 128 1.21 15.21 1.82
C VAL A 128 0.55 14.83 3.13
N ALA A 129 0.23 13.54 3.29
CA ALA A 129 -0.32 12.98 4.51
C ALA A 129 0.76 12.25 5.33
N SER A 130 0.47 11.92 6.58
CA SER A 130 1.33 11.00 7.34
C SER A 130 0.98 9.57 6.98
N ILE A 131 1.97 8.68 6.83
CA ILE A 131 1.69 7.25 6.72
C ILE A 131 0.99 6.71 7.98
N ALA A 132 1.23 7.31 9.15
CA ALA A 132 0.49 6.97 10.37
C ALA A 132 -1.00 7.32 10.29
N GLY A 133 -1.39 8.25 9.40
CA GLY A 133 -2.79 8.57 9.11
C GLY A 133 -3.49 7.53 8.24
N LEU A 134 -2.80 6.47 7.83
CA LEU A 134 -3.40 5.33 7.11
C LEU A 134 -3.98 4.26 8.03
N GLY A 135 -3.72 4.37 9.33
CA GLY A 135 -4.29 3.46 10.32
C GLY A 135 -5.77 3.69 10.55
N GLU A 136 -6.39 2.75 11.24
CA GLU A 136 -7.79 2.79 11.67
C GLU A 136 -7.96 2.07 13.00
N THR A 137 -8.76 2.64 13.90
CA THR A 137 -9.06 2.08 15.23
C THR A 137 -10.48 1.53 15.33
N TRP A 138 -11.33 1.72 14.30
CA TRP A 138 -12.72 1.22 14.23
C TRP A 138 -13.66 1.65 15.37
N GLU A 139 -13.17 2.47 16.30
CA GLU A 139 -13.88 3.02 17.45
C GLU A 139 -15.10 3.86 17.02
N PRO A 140 -16.19 3.87 17.81
CA PRO A 140 -17.35 4.70 17.52
C PRO A 140 -16.99 6.18 17.31
N PRO A 141 -17.60 6.87 16.33
CA PRO A 141 -18.82 6.46 15.62
C PRO A 141 -18.60 5.67 14.32
N VAL A 142 -17.41 5.10 14.09
CA VAL A 142 -17.11 4.33 12.87
C VAL A 142 -17.98 3.07 12.83
N ASP A 143 -18.86 2.96 11.82
CA ASP A 143 -19.74 1.81 11.57
C ASP A 143 -19.67 1.32 10.12
N GLN A 144 -18.84 1.97 9.30
CA GLN A 144 -18.59 1.66 7.89
C GLN A 144 -17.11 1.85 7.57
N LEU A 145 -16.62 1.07 6.61
CA LEU A 145 -15.27 1.26 6.08
C LEU A 145 -15.17 2.63 5.41
N ASP A 146 -14.09 3.36 5.69
CA ASP A 146 -13.73 4.54 4.89
C ASP A 146 -13.51 4.14 3.42
N ALA A 147 -13.76 5.06 2.49
CA ALA A 147 -13.64 4.82 1.05
C ALA A 147 -12.22 4.42 0.61
N CYS A 148 -11.18 4.62 1.43
CA CYS A 148 -9.83 4.13 1.16
C CYS A 148 -9.61 2.64 1.43
N TRP A 149 -10.58 1.96 2.07
CA TRP A 149 -10.59 0.51 2.29
C TRP A 149 -11.54 -0.17 1.31
N SER A 150 -11.19 -1.38 0.89
CA SER A 150 -11.94 -2.21 -0.04
C SER A 150 -12.02 -3.64 0.45
N THR A 151 -13.17 -4.30 0.25
CA THR A 151 -13.32 -5.71 0.58
C THR A 151 -12.94 -6.58 -0.61
N LEU A 152 -11.97 -7.47 -0.42
CA LEU A 152 -11.62 -8.53 -1.34
C LEU A 152 -12.42 -9.79 -0.99
N HIS A 153 -13.03 -10.40 -2.01
CA HIS A 153 -13.90 -11.59 -1.90
C HIS A 153 -15.04 -11.46 -0.87
N PRO A 154 -15.92 -10.43 -1.00
CA PRO A 154 -17.06 -10.25 -0.09
C PRO A 154 -18.08 -11.39 -0.15
N ASP A 155 -18.02 -12.25 -1.15
CA ASP A 155 -18.83 -13.46 -1.28
C ASP A 155 -18.35 -14.61 -0.36
N LEU A 156 -17.13 -14.53 0.19
CA LEU A 156 -16.58 -15.55 1.07
C LEU A 156 -16.95 -15.36 2.54
N GLY A 157 -17.54 -14.22 2.95
CA GLY A 157 -17.92 -14.00 4.34
C GLY A 157 -18.49 -12.62 4.63
N ALA A 158 -18.64 -12.33 5.92
CA ALA A 158 -19.12 -11.05 6.41
C ALA A 158 -17.96 -10.14 6.85
N VAL A 159 -18.10 -8.85 6.56
CA VAL A 159 -17.24 -7.76 7.04
C VAL A 159 -18.13 -6.77 7.78
N GLU A 160 -17.88 -6.60 9.07
CA GLU A 160 -18.69 -5.75 9.94
C GLU A 160 -17.78 -4.90 10.82
N ILE A 161 -18.17 -3.67 11.11
CA ILE A 161 -17.58 -2.88 12.20
C ILE A 161 -18.57 -2.87 13.34
N THR A 162 -18.19 -3.45 14.47
CA THR A 162 -19.06 -3.58 15.63
C THR A 162 -18.27 -3.63 16.91
N GLY A 163 -18.73 -2.89 17.93
CA GLY A 163 -18.07 -2.87 19.23
C GLY A 163 -16.68 -2.22 19.24
N GLY A 164 -16.38 -1.36 18.26
CA GLY A 164 -15.05 -0.74 18.13
C GLY A 164 -14.02 -1.63 17.41
N GLU A 165 -14.45 -2.72 16.79
CA GLU A 165 -13.57 -3.67 16.09
C GLU A 165 -14.03 -3.88 14.66
N LEU A 166 -13.09 -4.14 13.75
CA LEU A 166 -13.39 -4.77 12.47
C LEU A 166 -13.53 -6.28 12.68
N VAL A 167 -14.63 -6.86 12.22
CA VAL A 167 -14.94 -8.29 12.37
C VAL A 167 -15.05 -8.93 10.99
N LEU A 168 -14.19 -9.92 10.75
CA LEU A 168 -14.22 -10.77 9.56
C LEU A 168 -14.73 -12.16 9.94
N THR A 169 -15.81 -12.61 9.29
CA THR A 169 -16.41 -13.92 9.52
C THR A 169 -16.52 -14.69 8.21
N PRO A 170 -15.52 -15.53 7.88
CA PRO A 170 -15.61 -16.45 6.75
C PRO A 170 -16.86 -17.34 6.83
N SER A 171 -17.56 -17.44 5.71
CA SER A 171 -18.76 -18.25 5.50
C SER A 171 -18.53 -19.42 4.54
N ALA A 172 -17.42 -19.37 3.80
CA ALA A 172 -16.94 -20.44 2.93
C ALA A 172 -15.76 -21.17 3.58
N ALA A 173 -15.38 -22.32 3.00
CA ALA A 173 -14.18 -23.02 3.38
C ALA A 173 -13.53 -23.74 2.18
N GLY A 174 -12.27 -24.12 2.35
CA GLY A 174 -11.51 -24.91 1.38
C GLY A 174 -10.58 -24.04 0.54
N LEU A 175 -10.14 -24.55 -0.62
CA LEU A 175 -9.21 -23.82 -1.51
C LEU A 175 -9.71 -22.43 -1.94
N PRO A 176 -11.02 -22.21 -2.21
CA PRO A 176 -11.50 -20.88 -2.59
C PRO A 176 -11.49 -19.84 -1.46
N ASP A 177 -11.49 -20.27 -0.19
CA ASP A 177 -11.39 -19.41 1.00
C ASP A 177 -10.13 -19.76 1.79
N MET A 178 -9.01 -19.77 1.08
CA MET A 178 -7.70 -19.98 1.66
C MET A 178 -6.68 -19.20 0.85
N TRP A 179 -5.85 -18.44 1.55
CA TRP A 179 -4.62 -17.90 0.98
C TRP A 179 -3.65 -19.07 0.77
N PHE A 180 -3.66 -19.64 -0.44
CA PHE A 180 -2.78 -20.73 -0.88
C PHE A 180 -2.84 -20.89 -2.41
N GLU A 181 -1.67 -20.95 -3.04
CA GLU A 181 -1.51 -20.96 -4.50
C GLU A 181 -2.24 -19.77 -5.15
N ASP A 182 -3.20 -20.05 -6.03
CA ASP A 182 -4.08 -19.05 -6.66
C ASP A 182 -5.28 -18.64 -5.77
N GLY A 183 -5.43 -19.28 -4.60
CA GLY A 183 -6.51 -19.02 -3.65
C GLY A 183 -6.25 -17.75 -2.84
N GLU A 184 -7.33 -17.00 -2.61
CA GLU A 184 -7.34 -15.78 -1.81
C GLU A 184 -8.55 -15.85 -0.86
N GLY A 185 -8.35 -15.55 0.42
CA GLY A 185 -9.44 -15.49 1.39
C GLY A 185 -10.08 -14.10 1.50
N LEU A 186 -11.10 -14.00 2.34
CA LEU A 186 -11.73 -12.73 2.71
C LEU A 186 -10.69 -11.74 3.26
N ALA A 187 -10.67 -10.51 2.73
CA ALA A 187 -9.79 -9.46 3.24
C ALA A 187 -10.40 -8.05 3.12
N VAL A 188 -9.90 -7.14 3.95
CA VAL A 188 -10.16 -5.70 3.89
C VAL A 188 -8.83 -5.01 3.65
N LEU A 189 -8.70 -4.38 2.50
CA LEU A 189 -7.43 -3.94 1.95
C LEU A 189 -7.45 -2.47 1.59
N ARG A 190 -6.33 -1.80 1.80
CA ARG A 190 -6.06 -0.48 1.26
C ARG A 190 -4.79 -0.49 0.42
N GLU A 191 -4.70 0.44 -0.53
CA GLU A 191 -3.46 0.67 -1.27
C GLU A 191 -2.45 1.45 -0.42
N VAL A 192 -1.20 1.00 -0.43
CA VAL A 192 -0.08 1.64 0.25
C VAL A 192 1.15 1.61 -0.65
N THR A 193 1.80 2.76 -0.80
CA THR A 193 2.95 2.93 -1.70
C THR A 193 4.24 3.10 -0.91
N GLY A 194 5.28 2.41 -1.36
CA GLY A 194 6.63 2.50 -0.80
C GLY A 194 6.89 1.56 0.37
N ASP A 195 7.87 1.95 1.18
CA ASP A 195 8.28 1.25 2.40
C ASP A 195 7.36 1.64 3.56
N PHE A 196 7.00 0.66 4.36
CA PHE A 196 6.11 0.87 5.50
C PHE A 196 6.18 -0.29 6.49
N GLN A 197 5.80 0.02 7.72
CA GLN A 197 5.36 -0.95 8.70
C GLN A 197 3.84 -0.89 8.84
N VAL A 198 3.19 -2.05 8.90
CA VAL A 198 1.79 -2.19 9.33
C VAL A 198 1.74 -3.16 10.50
N ARG A 199 0.94 -2.84 11.52
CA ARG A 199 0.62 -3.76 12.61
C ARG A 199 -0.87 -3.80 12.87
N CYS A 200 -1.35 -4.88 13.46
CA CYS A 200 -2.69 -4.96 14.03
C CYS A 200 -2.65 -5.64 15.40
N THR A 201 -3.69 -5.40 16.18
CA THR A 201 -4.09 -6.25 17.30
C THR A 201 -5.26 -7.09 16.83
N VAL A 202 -5.16 -8.41 16.94
CA VAL A 202 -6.17 -9.33 16.40
C VAL A 202 -6.47 -10.46 17.38
N ASN A 203 -7.76 -10.77 17.55
CA ASN A 203 -8.26 -11.96 18.22
C ASN A 203 -8.94 -12.89 17.22
N VAL A 204 -8.39 -14.10 17.04
CA VAL A 204 -8.98 -15.13 16.18
C VAL A 204 -9.55 -16.24 17.05
N HIS A 205 -10.85 -16.49 16.97
CA HIS A 205 -11.54 -17.33 17.93
C HIS A 205 -12.69 -18.14 17.32
N THR A 206 -13.19 -19.10 18.09
CA THR A 206 -14.37 -19.90 17.74
C THR A 206 -15.63 -19.04 17.83
N PRO A 207 -16.58 -19.13 16.87
CA PRO A 207 -17.84 -18.41 16.98
C PRO A 207 -18.56 -18.66 18.32
N GLY A 208 -18.89 -17.58 19.04
CA GLY A 208 -19.56 -17.63 20.33
C GLY A 208 -18.64 -17.79 21.55
N ASP A 209 -17.33 -17.97 21.38
CA ASP A 209 -16.35 -18.04 22.47
C ASP A 209 -15.08 -17.27 22.09
N THR A 210 -14.94 -16.04 22.59
CA THR A 210 -13.79 -15.16 22.31
C THR A 210 -12.50 -15.57 23.01
N GLY A 211 -12.55 -16.52 23.96
CA GLY A 211 -11.39 -17.04 24.68
C GLY A 211 -10.88 -18.37 24.15
N ALA A 212 -11.57 -18.97 23.17
CA ALA A 212 -11.20 -20.25 22.60
C ALA A 212 -10.67 -20.09 21.17
N ALA A 213 -9.41 -20.46 20.98
CA ALA A 213 -8.83 -20.64 19.65
C ALA A 213 -9.70 -21.59 18.80
N PRO A 214 -9.75 -21.43 17.46
CA PRO A 214 -10.50 -22.34 16.61
C PRO A 214 -10.05 -23.80 16.76
N ALA A 215 -11.00 -24.71 16.98
CA ALA A 215 -10.68 -26.11 17.30
C ALA A 215 -10.05 -26.91 16.13
N THR A 216 -10.47 -26.65 14.89
CA THR A 216 -9.92 -27.32 13.69
C THR A 216 -8.84 -26.46 13.06
N GLY A 217 -7.80 -27.11 12.55
CA GLY A 217 -6.68 -26.44 11.88
C GLY A 217 -7.08 -25.67 10.63
N TYR A 218 -6.21 -24.73 10.27
CA TYR A 218 -6.29 -23.82 9.13
C TYR A 218 -7.50 -22.88 9.18
N ARG A 219 -7.66 -22.26 10.34
CA ARG A 219 -8.65 -21.22 10.64
C ARG A 219 -7.90 -20.04 11.23
N LEU A 220 -7.67 -19.04 10.40
CA LEU A 220 -6.63 -18.04 10.63
C LEU A 220 -7.14 -16.65 10.27
N GLY A 221 -6.60 -15.64 10.94
CA GLY A 221 -6.83 -14.24 10.62
C GLY A 221 -5.59 -13.41 10.97
N GLY A 222 -5.38 -12.31 10.26
CA GLY A 222 -4.20 -11.47 10.43
C GLY A 222 -4.03 -10.43 9.36
N LEU A 223 -2.79 -10.16 8.96
CA LEU A 223 -2.45 -9.18 7.94
C LEU A 223 -1.98 -9.88 6.67
N VAL A 224 -2.49 -9.44 5.52
CA VAL A 224 -1.97 -9.80 4.19
C VAL A 224 -1.41 -8.58 3.49
N LEU A 225 -0.35 -8.78 2.73
CA LEU A 225 0.20 -7.87 1.73
C LEU A 225 0.17 -8.60 0.38
N ARG A 226 -0.35 -7.95 -0.65
CA ARG A 226 -0.43 -8.53 -2.00
C ARG A 226 -0.11 -7.54 -3.11
N ASP A 227 0.38 -8.07 -4.22
CA ASP A 227 0.43 -7.35 -5.49
C ASP A 227 -0.98 -7.26 -6.10
N PRO A 228 -1.56 -6.05 -6.24
CA PRO A 228 -2.90 -5.88 -6.81
C PRO A 228 -2.95 -6.06 -8.34
N THR A 229 -1.80 -6.12 -9.01
CA THR A 229 -1.68 -6.22 -10.47
C THR A 229 -1.51 -7.67 -10.95
N ALA A 230 -1.05 -8.54 -10.05
CA ALA A 230 -0.87 -9.97 -10.25
C ALA A 230 -2.20 -10.75 -10.18
N LEU A 231 -3.13 -10.50 -11.10
CA LEU A 231 -4.50 -11.04 -11.04
C LEU A 231 -4.71 -12.37 -11.80
N ALA A 232 -3.79 -12.74 -12.69
CA ALA A 232 -3.93 -13.97 -13.47
C ALA A 232 -3.54 -15.19 -12.63
N ALA A 233 -4.18 -16.33 -12.89
CA ALA A 233 -3.75 -17.60 -12.31
C ALA A 233 -2.30 -17.90 -12.71
N GLY A 234 -1.50 -18.39 -11.76
CA GLY A 234 -0.07 -18.62 -11.92
C GLY A 234 0.82 -17.38 -11.78
N THR A 235 0.26 -16.22 -11.43
CA THR A 235 1.04 -14.97 -11.30
C THR A 235 0.98 -14.35 -9.91
N HIS A 236 0.24 -14.92 -8.96
CA HIS A 236 -0.03 -14.27 -7.68
C HIS A 236 1.24 -14.07 -6.86
N GLU A 237 1.40 -12.86 -6.31
CA GLU A 237 2.46 -12.49 -5.36
C GLU A 237 1.79 -11.92 -4.09
N TRP A 238 1.89 -12.63 -2.99
CA TRP A 238 1.36 -12.18 -1.71
C TRP A 238 2.05 -12.86 -0.54
N CYS A 239 1.92 -12.28 0.64
CA CYS A 239 2.29 -12.91 1.90
C CYS A 239 1.36 -12.48 3.02
N HIS A 240 1.30 -13.30 4.07
CA HIS A 240 0.58 -12.96 5.28
C HIS A 240 1.30 -13.39 6.54
N VAL A 241 1.01 -12.66 7.61
CA VAL A 241 1.22 -13.08 8.99
C VAL A 241 -0.15 -13.23 9.64
N ALA A 242 -0.46 -14.41 10.15
CA ALA A 242 -1.77 -14.73 10.69
C ALA A 242 -1.68 -15.54 11.98
N THR A 243 -2.71 -15.46 12.80
CA THR A 243 -2.86 -16.21 14.05
C THR A 243 -4.14 -17.02 14.01
N GLY A 244 -4.19 -18.11 14.78
CA GLY A 244 -5.34 -19.02 14.79
C GLY A 244 -4.90 -20.47 14.99
N SER A 245 -5.63 -21.40 14.39
CA SER A 245 -5.31 -22.83 14.45
C SER A 245 -4.45 -23.20 13.25
N GLY A 246 -3.15 -23.42 13.42
CA GLY A 246 -2.19 -23.57 12.32
C GLY A 246 -2.06 -25.01 11.74
N GLY A 247 -2.71 -26.00 12.34
CA GLY A 247 -2.69 -27.39 11.86
C GLY A 247 -2.88 -28.43 12.97
N ALA A 248 -2.90 -29.71 12.60
CA ALA A 248 -3.07 -30.80 13.56
C ALA A 248 -1.91 -30.81 14.58
N GLY A 249 -2.22 -30.52 15.86
CA GLY A 249 -1.26 -30.49 16.97
C GLY A 249 -0.83 -29.10 17.43
N GLN A 250 -1.27 -28.03 16.77
CA GLN A 250 -1.06 -26.64 17.20
C GLN A 250 -2.41 -25.90 17.30
N PRO A 251 -3.12 -26.02 18.44
CA PRO A 251 -4.44 -25.39 18.61
C PRO A 251 -4.38 -23.85 18.55
N ALA A 252 -3.25 -23.26 18.95
CA ALA A 252 -2.91 -21.86 18.71
C ALA A 252 -1.53 -21.78 18.06
N GLY A 253 -1.42 -21.02 16.97
CA GLY A 253 -0.18 -20.80 16.24
C GLY A 253 -0.16 -19.48 15.49
N VAL A 254 1.04 -19.06 15.11
CA VAL A 254 1.26 -17.96 14.16
C VAL A 254 1.81 -18.55 12.87
N GLU A 255 1.12 -18.28 11.78
CA GLU A 255 1.51 -18.67 10.44
C GLU A 255 2.15 -17.48 9.73
N TRP A 256 3.30 -17.72 9.11
CA TRP A 256 3.74 -16.98 7.93
C TRP A 256 3.42 -17.83 6.70
N LYS A 257 2.88 -17.18 5.67
CA LYS A 257 2.80 -17.76 4.34
C LYS A 257 3.19 -16.73 3.30
N GLU A 258 3.86 -17.19 2.28
CA GLU A 258 4.22 -16.42 1.10
C GLU A 258 3.87 -17.20 -0.14
N THR A 259 3.65 -16.48 -1.23
CA THR A 259 3.33 -17.01 -2.54
C THR A 259 4.10 -16.25 -3.59
N HIS A 260 4.81 -17.00 -4.42
CA HIS A 260 5.55 -16.51 -5.57
C HIS A 260 5.06 -17.20 -6.83
N ALA A 261 4.57 -16.42 -7.80
CA ALA A 261 3.92 -16.92 -9.01
C ALA A 261 2.93 -18.06 -8.70
N SER A 262 2.05 -17.84 -7.72
CA SER A 262 1.06 -18.81 -7.25
C SER A 262 1.62 -20.11 -6.67
N SER A 263 2.89 -20.13 -6.25
CA SER A 263 3.48 -21.24 -5.48
C SER A 263 3.67 -20.81 -4.02
N SER A 264 2.92 -21.44 -3.11
CA SER A 264 2.96 -21.08 -1.69
C SER A 264 3.97 -21.87 -0.86
N GLN A 265 4.59 -21.19 0.09
CA GLN A 265 5.35 -21.77 1.19
C GLN A 265 4.86 -21.20 2.50
N TRP A 266 4.86 -22.01 3.56
CA TRP A 266 4.38 -21.57 4.88
C TRP A 266 5.19 -22.16 6.01
N VAL A 267 5.20 -21.45 7.13
CA VAL A 267 5.74 -21.90 8.41
C VAL A 267 4.75 -21.54 9.51
N VAL A 268 4.56 -22.47 10.45
CA VAL A 268 3.71 -22.26 11.61
C VAL A 268 4.54 -22.43 12.87
N SER A 269 4.54 -21.42 13.72
CA SER A 269 5.13 -21.43 15.05
C SER A 269 4.04 -21.59 16.10
N ALA A 270 4.29 -22.43 17.11
CA ALA A 270 3.35 -22.58 18.22
C ALA A 270 3.20 -21.26 18.99
N ALA A 271 1.98 -20.98 19.43
CA ALA A 271 1.62 -19.80 20.20
C ALA A 271 0.89 -20.19 21.48
N ALA A 272 0.97 -19.35 22.52
CA ALA A 272 0.21 -19.56 23.75
C ALA A 272 -1.29 -19.23 23.57
N ASP A 273 -1.59 -18.25 22.72
CA ASP A 273 -2.93 -17.70 22.48
C ASP A 273 -3.05 -17.16 21.06
N THR A 274 -4.27 -17.07 20.53
CA THR A 274 -4.62 -16.49 19.24
C THR A 274 -4.91 -15.00 19.31
N HIS A 275 -5.07 -14.40 20.50
CA HIS A 275 -5.15 -12.95 20.67
C HIS A 275 -3.76 -12.32 20.79
N ARG A 276 -3.33 -11.55 19.78
CA ARG A 276 -1.95 -11.06 19.68
C ARG A 276 -1.78 -9.86 18.77
N GLU A 277 -0.58 -9.28 18.80
CA GLU A 277 -0.15 -8.27 17.84
C GLU A 277 0.68 -8.89 16.73
N LEU A 278 0.33 -8.54 15.49
CA LEU A 278 1.00 -8.98 14.27
C LEU A 278 1.57 -7.78 13.53
N ARG A 279 2.65 -7.97 12.78
CA ARG A 279 3.31 -6.90 12.02
C ARG A 279 3.92 -7.40 10.74
N LEU A 280 3.73 -6.63 9.67
CA LEU A 280 4.50 -6.72 8.43
C LEU A 280 5.34 -5.45 8.28
N VAL A 281 6.59 -5.60 7.84
CA VAL A 281 7.46 -4.49 7.43
C VAL A 281 7.91 -4.75 6.00
N ARG A 282 7.64 -3.79 5.10
CA ARG A 282 8.11 -3.78 3.72
C ARG A 282 9.28 -2.81 3.58
N THR A 283 10.34 -3.26 2.92
CA THR A 283 11.46 -2.42 2.48
C THR A 283 11.88 -2.84 1.07
N GLY A 284 11.48 -2.06 0.07
CA GLY A 284 11.56 -2.41 -1.35
C GLY A 284 10.81 -3.72 -1.64
N ASP A 285 11.55 -4.73 -2.07
CA ASP A 285 11.08 -6.08 -2.35
C ASP A 285 11.18 -7.04 -1.15
N THR A 286 11.72 -6.59 -0.02
CA THR A 286 11.83 -7.42 1.18
C THR A 286 10.63 -7.20 2.09
N VAL A 287 10.01 -8.29 2.55
CA VAL A 287 8.95 -8.25 3.56
C VAL A 287 9.36 -9.09 4.77
N THR A 288 9.21 -8.54 5.97
CA THR A 288 9.45 -9.26 7.22
C THR A 288 8.18 -9.34 8.05
N ALA A 289 7.93 -10.51 8.64
CA ALA A 289 6.79 -10.77 9.51
C ALA A 289 7.23 -10.92 10.96
N TRP A 290 6.50 -10.28 11.85
CA TRP A 290 6.76 -10.27 13.28
C TRP A 290 5.48 -10.49 14.06
N HIS A 291 5.60 -11.05 15.26
CA HIS A 291 4.50 -11.14 16.21
C HIS A 291 4.97 -10.89 17.64
N ARG A 292 4.01 -10.64 18.53
CA ARG A 292 4.24 -10.67 19.98
C ARG A 292 2.94 -10.93 20.73
N ASP A 293 3.06 -11.46 21.94
CA ASP A 293 1.94 -11.53 22.86
C ASP A 293 1.51 -10.12 23.32
N LEU A 294 0.23 -9.96 23.65
CA LEU A 294 -0.30 -8.68 24.10
C LEU A 294 0.44 -8.16 25.34
N GLY A 295 0.76 -6.88 25.34
CA GLY A 295 1.50 -6.23 26.42
C GLY A 295 3.00 -6.55 26.45
N SER A 296 3.50 -7.43 25.59
CA SER A 296 4.94 -7.66 25.43
C SER A 296 5.62 -6.44 24.80
N SER A 297 6.81 -6.08 25.30
CA SER A 297 7.66 -5.07 24.68
C SER A 297 8.50 -5.62 23.51
N THR A 298 8.59 -6.94 23.37
CA THR A 298 9.52 -7.61 22.46
C THR A 298 8.78 -8.20 21.28
N TRP A 299 9.20 -7.83 20.07
CA TRP A 299 8.76 -8.44 18.83
C TRP A 299 9.64 -9.62 18.48
N GLU A 300 9.02 -10.71 18.06
CA GLU A 300 9.68 -11.92 17.58
C GLU A 300 9.60 -11.95 16.05
N LEU A 301 10.74 -12.12 15.39
CA LEU A 301 10.80 -12.31 13.94
C LEU A 301 10.27 -13.70 13.61
N LEU A 302 9.25 -13.77 12.77
CA LEU A 302 8.71 -15.02 12.27
C LEU A 302 9.38 -15.42 10.96
N HIS A 303 9.47 -14.49 10.01
CA HIS A 303 10.02 -14.76 8.69
C HIS A 303 10.54 -13.52 7.97
N THR A 304 11.38 -13.74 6.96
CA THR A 304 11.85 -12.73 6.01
C THR A 304 11.76 -13.31 4.61
N SER A 305 11.10 -12.59 3.72
CA SER A 305 10.93 -12.97 2.33
C SER A 305 11.44 -11.88 1.41
N VAL A 306 11.93 -12.27 0.24
CA VAL A 306 12.36 -11.36 -0.83
C VAL A 306 11.57 -11.71 -2.08
N PHE A 307 10.74 -10.78 -2.50
CA PHE A 307 9.96 -10.88 -3.72
C PHE A 307 10.79 -10.45 -4.93
N ASN A 308 10.41 -10.89 -6.13
CA ASN A 308 11.07 -10.46 -7.36
C ASN A 308 10.20 -9.41 -8.07
N GLY A 309 10.30 -8.15 -7.64
CA GLY A 309 9.62 -7.03 -8.27
C GLY A 309 8.19 -6.80 -7.78
N LEU A 310 8.00 -6.61 -6.47
CA LEU A 310 6.72 -6.11 -5.97
C LEU A 310 6.47 -4.70 -6.54
N PRO A 311 5.24 -4.39 -7.00
CA PRO A 311 4.92 -3.04 -7.45
C PRO A 311 5.10 -2.04 -6.33
N ALA A 312 5.45 -0.79 -6.65
CA ALA A 312 5.63 0.26 -5.65
C ALA A 312 4.38 0.41 -4.75
N THR A 313 3.18 0.26 -5.32
CA THR A 313 1.90 0.25 -4.62
C THR A 313 1.42 -1.18 -4.44
N VAL A 314 1.21 -1.59 -3.19
CA VAL A 314 0.65 -2.90 -2.81
C VAL A 314 -0.69 -2.72 -2.11
N GLN A 315 -1.48 -3.77 -2.05
CA GLN A 315 -2.64 -3.83 -1.17
C GLN A 315 -2.25 -4.48 0.15
N VAL A 316 -2.69 -3.91 1.26
CA VAL A 316 -2.39 -4.43 2.60
C VAL A 316 -3.55 -4.22 3.56
N GLY A 317 -3.77 -5.18 4.45
CA GLY A 317 -4.78 -5.04 5.50
C GLY A 317 -5.21 -6.35 6.16
N PRO A 318 -6.27 -6.28 6.99
CA PRO A 318 -6.87 -7.43 7.66
C PRO A 318 -7.35 -8.51 6.69
N MET A 319 -7.15 -9.77 7.06
CA MET A 319 -7.70 -10.94 6.36
C MET A 319 -8.17 -12.01 7.33
N ALA A 320 -9.07 -12.87 6.86
CA ALA A 320 -9.47 -14.09 7.54
C ALA A 320 -9.77 -15.18 6.51
N TYR A 321 -9.53 -16.44 6.86
CA TYR A 321 -9.84 -17.56 5.98
C TYR A 321 -10.07 -18.86 6.76
N SER A 322 -10.74 -19.82 6.13
CA SER A 322 -10.83 -21.19 6.62
C SER A 322 -10.62 -22.24 5.53
N PHE A 323 -9.65 -23.13 5.69
CA PHE A 323 -9.59 -24.32 4.84
C PHE A 323 -10.57 -25.42 5.29
N SER A 324 -10.78 -25.55 6.60
CA SER A 324 -11.58 -26.62 7.18
C SER A 324 -13.07 -26.28 7.16
N SER A 325 -13.92 -27.30 6.92
CA SER A 325 -15.37 -27.16 6.94
C SER A 325 -16.00 -27.84 8.17
N PRO A 326 -16.98 -27.21 8.84
CA PRO A 326 -17.45 -25.84 8.63
C PRO A 326 -16.39 -24.77 8.96
N PRO A 327 -16.52 -23.52 8.48
CA PRO A 327 -15.48 -22.50 8.62
C PRO A 327 -15.13 -22.18 10.07
N GLU A 328 -16.13 -22.01 10.94
CA GLU A 328 -16.03 -21.84 12.39
C GLU A 328 -14.84 -20.99 12.88
N VAL A 329 -14.72 -19.78 12.33
CA VAL A 329 -13.69 -18.81 12.71
C VAL A 329 -14.25 -17.40 12.66
N VAL A 330 -13.86 -16.58 13.63
CA VAL A 330 -14.09 -15.13 13.66
C VAL A 330 -12.74 -14.47 13.92
N ALA A 331 -12.39 -13.46 13.11
CA ALA A 331 -11.23 -12.61 13.35
C ALA A 331 -11.70 -11.20 13.69
N ARG A 332 -11.32 -10.72 14.88
CA ARG A 332 -11.61 -9.36 15.37
C ARG A 332 -10.33 -8.54 15.40
N PHE A 333 -10.37 -7.33 14.87
CA PHE A 333 -9.24 -6.43 14.80
C PHE A 333 -9.56 -5.14 15.55
N ASP A 334 -8.82 -4.86 16.62
CA ASP A 334 -8.98 -3.63 17.40
C ASP A 334 -8.48 -2.42 16.61
N GLU A 335 -7.38 -2.61 15.87
CA GLU A 335 -6.74 -1.53 15.13
C GLU A 335 -5.88 -2.08 13.98
N VAL A 336 -5.66 -1.23 12.98
CA VAL A 336 -4.56 -1.35 12.01
C VAL A 336 -3.76 -0.07 12.09
N VAL A 337 -2.45 -0.17 12.34
CA VAL A 337 -1.58 1.00 12.52
C VAL A 337 -0.42 0.93 11.53
N PHE A 338 -0.26 2.01 10.78
CA PHE A 338 0.84 2.21 9.86
C PHE A 338 1.93 3.09 10.48
N ALA A 339 3.17 2.84 10.08
CA ALA A 339 4.32 3.67 10.39
C ALA A 339 5.31 3.63 9.22
N PRO A 340 6.22 4.61 9.11
CA PRO A 340 7.34 4.54 8.17
C PRO A 340 8.21 3.32 8.45
#